data_AF-A0A7I0EMH0-F1
#
_entry.id   AF-A0A7I0EMH0-F1
#
_cell.length_a   1.000
_cell.length_b   1.000
_cell.length_c   1.000
_cell.angle_alpha   90.00
_cell.angle_beta   90.00
_cell.angle_gamma   90.00
#
_symmetry.space_group_name_H-M   'P 1'
#
loop_
_entity.id
_entity.type
_entity.pdbx_description
1 polymer ?
#
loop_
_entity_poly.entity_id
_entity_poly.type
_entity_poly.pdbx_seq_one_letter_code
_entity_poly.pdbx_strand_id
1 'polypeptide(L)'
;MVQRRSVRQQRMLKDFGAHLKRWRTVNNMAASDVADRASVTRETLRNVESGTGTARMDSLFAILAALGILDEVVEAANPYNSEVARVRIDEILRTGGTL
;
A
#
# COMPACT_ATOMS: atom_id res chain seq x y z
N MET A 1 7.12 24.09 2.34
CA MET A 1 6.26 23.66 1.21
C MET A 1 5.12 22.82 1.80
N VAL A 2 3.92 23.39 1.96
CA VAL A 2 2.78 22.67 2.57
C VAL A 2 2.10 21.88 1.45
N GLN A 3 2.35 20.57 1.39
CA GLN A 3 1.56 19.67 0.56
C GLN A 3 0.14 19.59 1.15
N ARG A 4 -0.78 20.39 0.60
CA ARG A 4 -2.20 20.32 0.96
C ARG A 4 -2.76 19.02 0.38
N ARG A 5 -2.61 17.92 1.12
CA ARG A 5 -3.17 16.61 0.73
C ARG A 5 -4.65 16.80 0.40
N SER A 6 -5.07 16.41 -0.80
CA SER A 6 -6.47 16.56 -1.21
C SER A 6 -7.38 15.75 -0.27
N VAL A 7 -8.65 16.17 -0.12
CA VAL A 7 -9.63 15.43 0.71
C VAL A 7 -9.74 13.97 0.27
N ARG A 8 -9.70 13.73 -1.05
CA ARG A 8 -9.65 12.38 -1.64
C ARG A 8 -8.44 11.60 -1.16
N GLN A 9 -7.24 12.19 -1.22
CA GLN A 9 -6.01 11.53 -0.79
C GLN A 9 -6.05 11.17 0.70
N GLN A 10 -6.54 12.07 1.56
CA GLN A 10 -6.67 11.80 3.00
C GLN A 10 -7.65 10.65 3.28
N ARG A 11 -8.78 10.61 2.58
CA ARG A 11 -9.73 9.50 2.67
C ARG A 11 -9.08 8.18 2.23
N MET A 12 -8.40 8.16 1.08
CA MET A 12 -7.75 6.93 0.60
C MET A 12 -6.67 6.42 1.56
N LEU A 13 -5.91 7.31 2.20
CA LEU A 13 -4.94 6.91 3.23
C LEU A 13 -5.60 6.27 4.44
N LYS A 14 -6.73 6.82 4.91
CA LYS A 14 -7.50 6.24 6.01
C LYS A 14 -8.10 4.88 5.64
N ASP A 15 -8.68 4.77 4.45
CA ASP A 15 -9.27 3.53 3.96
C ASP A 15 -8.19 2.44 3.85
N PHE A 16 -7.03 2.78 3.27
CA PHE A 16 -5.90 1.88 3.16
C PHE A 16 -5.37 1.43 4.54
N GLY A 17 -5.14 2.37 5.48
CA GLY A 17 -4.73 2.02 6.85
C GLY A 17 -5.73 1.10 7.55
N ALA A 18 -7.03 1.36 7.38
CA ALA A 18 -8.08 0.49 7.93
C ALA A 18 -8.06 -0.92 7.32
N HIS A 19 -7.70 -1.06 6.04
CA HIS A 19 -7.52 -2.36 5.40
C HIS A 19 -6.35 -3.13 6.01
N LEU A 20 -5.22 -2.47 6.25
CA LEU A 20 -4.06 -3.10 6.90
C LEU A 20 -4.41 -3.59 8.31
N LYS A 21 -5.15 -2.79 9.07
CA LYS A 21 -5.66 -3.20 10.39
C LYS A 21 -6.57 -4.42 10.31
N ARG A 22 -7.43 -4.53 9.29
CA ARG A 22 -8.30 -5.70 9.08
C ARG A 22 -7.48 -6.94 8.73
N TRP A 23 -6.49 -6.83 7.85
CA TRP A 23 -5.57 -7.91 7.52
C TRP A 23 -4.84 -8.43 8.77
N ARG A 24 -4.38 -7.51 9.63
CA ARG A 24 -3.78 -7.88 10.90
C ARG A 24 -4.74 -8.69 11.79
N THR A 25 -6.01 -8.28 11.87
CA THR A 25 -7.04 -9.01 12.62
C THR A 25 -7.34 -10.38 12.02
N VAL A 26 -7.45 -10.49 10.69
CA VAL A 26 -7.65 -11.78 9.99
C VAL A 26 -6.50 -12.75 10.27
N ASN A 27 -5.27 -12.23 10.32
CA ASN A 27 -4.09 -13.02 10.65
C ASN A 27 -3.92 -13.30 12.15
N ASN A 28 -4.85 -12.85 13.00
CA ASN A 28 -4.80 -12.98 14.46
C ASN A 28 -3.50 -12.44 15.09
N MET A 29 -2.99 -11.31 14.58
CA MET A 29 -1.73 -10.71 15.04
C MET A 29 -2.00 -9.49 15.93
N ALA A 30 -1.25 -9.37 17.03
CA ALA A 30 -1.24 -8.12 17.78
C ALA A 30 -0.46 -7.04 17.01
N ALA A 31 -0.76 -5.77 17.29
CA ALA A 31 -0.03 -4.65 16.68
C ALA A 31 1.47 -4.69 17.06
N SER A 32 1.80 -5.21 18.23
CA SER A 32 3.18 -5.51 18.63
C SER A 32 3.88 -6.42 17.66
N ASP A 33 3.24 -7.54 17.32
CA ASP A 33 3.88 -8.63 16.60
C ASP A 33 4.15 -8.22 15.16
N VAL A 34 3.24 -7.46 14.55
CA VAL A 34 3.46 -6.87 13.22
C VAL A 34 4.58 -5.83 13.26
N ALA A 35 4.60 -4.95 14.26
CA ALA A 35 5.63 -3.94 14.39
C ALA A 35 7.02 -4.58 14.55
N ASP A 36 7.13 -5.61 15.39
CA ASP A 36 8.36 -6.35 15.64
C ASP A 36 8.81 -7.11 14.37
N ARG A 37 7.90 -7.82 13.68
CA ARG A 37 8.21 -8.52 12.41
C ARG A 37 8.63 -7.56 11.30
N ALA A 38 8.01 -6.39 11.23
CA ALA A 38 8.35 -5.35 10.25
C ALA A 38 9.56 -4.51 10.65
N SER A 39 10.15 -4.72 11.84
CA SER A 39 11.24 -3.91 12.38
C SER A 39 10.91 -2.41 12.42
N VAL A 40 9.68 -2.07 12.78
CA VAL A 40 9.20 -0.68 12.92
C VAL A 40 8.71 -0.42 14.35
N THR A 41 8.59 0.86 14.72
CA THR A 41 7.98 1.20 16.02
C THR A 41 6.47 0.92 15.99
N ARG A 42 5.89 0.60 17.16
CA ARG A 42 4.43 0.51 17.30
C ARG A 42 3.71 1.81 16.90
N GLU A 43 4.35 2.96 17.12
CA GLU A 43 3.82 4.26 16.71
C GLU A 43 3.77 4.38 15.18
N THR A 44 4.82 3.94 14.48
CA THR A 44 4.84 3.89 13.02
C THR A 44 3.73 3.01 12.48
N LEU A 45 3.57 1.78 13.01
CA LEU A 45 2.47 0.91 12.60
C LEU A 45 1.11 1.56 12.87
N ARG A 46 0.91 2.13 14.06
CA ARG A 46 -0.33 2.82 14.42
C ARG A 46 -0.66 3.94 13.44
N ASN A 47 0.33 4.78 13.11
CA ASN A 47 0.17 5.89 12.16
C ASN A 47 -0.22 5.39 10.76
N VAL A 48 0.40 4.31 10.30
CA VAL A 48 0.04 3.65 9.04
C VAL A 48 -1.39 3.12 9.08
N GLU A 49 -1.78 2.40 10.13
CA GLU A 49 -3.14 1.85 10.29
C GLU A 49 -4.22 2.94 10.41
N SER A 50 -3.89 4.11 10.96
CA SER A 50 -4.81 5.25 11.00
C SER A 50 -4.80 6.11 9.74
N GLY A 51 -3.92 5.83 8.78
CA GLY A 51 -3.72 6.66 7.58
C GLY A 51 -3.19 8.06 7.90
N THR A 52 -2.52 8.22 9.04
CA THR A 52 -2.00 9.50 9.54
C THR A 52 -0.48 9.53 9.53
N GLY A 53 0.08 10.74 9.61
CA GLY A 53 1.52 10.94 9.67
C GLY A 53 2.25 10.69 8.35
N THR A 54 3.54 10.41 8.49
CA THR A 54 4.50 10.18 7.39
C THR A 54 5.28 8.92 7.70
N ALA A 55 4.79 7.78 7.19
CA ALA A 55 5.58 6.56 7.16
C ALA A 55 6.47 6.59 5.91
N ARG A 56 7.70 6.10 6.06
CA ARG A 56 8.59 5.89 4.94
C ARG A 56 8.08 4.72 4.10
N MET A 57 8.37 4.74 2.80
CA MET A 57 7.91 3.69 1.88
C MET A 57 8.50 2.32 2.23
N ASP A 58 9.77 2.28 2.65
CA ASP A 58 10.45 1.09 3.18
C ASP A 58 9.66 0.44 4.34
N SER A 59 9.20 1.25 5.30
CA SER A 59 8.46 0.84 6.48
C SER A 59 7.07 0.31 6.10
N LEU A 60 6.43 0.93 5.11
CA LEU A 60 5.15 0.44 4.60
C LEU A 60 5.30 -0.94 3.95
N PHE A 61 6.33 -1.14 3.11
CA PHE A 61 6.59 -2.43 2.47
C PHE A 61 6.94 -3.51 3.49
N ALA A 62 7.72 -3.18 4.52
CA ALA A 62 8.01 -4.10 5.63
C ALA A 62 6.73 -4.52 6.39
N ILE A 63 5.81 -3.59 6.64
CA ILE A 63 4.51 -3.89 7.26
C ILE A 63 3.67 -4.80 6.34
N LEU A 64 3.59 -4.52 5.05
CA LEU A 64 2.87 -5.37 4.09
C LEU A 64 3.45 -6.79 4.03
N ALA A 65 4.78 -6.92 4.08
CA ALA A 65 5.46 -8.21 4.13
C ALA A 65 5.16 -8.96 5.43
N ALA A 66 5.20 -8.27 6.58
CA ALA A 66 4.86 -8.86 7.87
C ALA A 66 3.39 -9.31 7.97
N LEU A 67 2.49 -8.66 7.21
CA LEU A 67 1.09 -9.05 7.04
C LEU A 67 0.88 -10.13 5.98
N GLY A 68 1.89 -10.48 5.19
CA GLY A 68 1.81 -11.52 4.15
C GLY A 68 1.05 -11.10 2.88
N ILE A 69 0.87 -9.80 2.65
CA ILE A 69 0.09 -9.26 1.52
C ILE A 69 0.93 -8.42 0.55
N LEU A 70 2.26 -8.37 0.74
CA LEU A 70 3.13 -7.54 -0.08
C LEU A 70 3.03 -7.92 -1.57
N ASP A 71 3.11 -9.21 -1.88
CA ASP A 71 3.09 -9.70 -3.26
C ASP A 71 1.77 -9.34 -3.95
N GLU A 72 0.64 -9.49 -3.26
CA GLU A 72 -0.67 -9.09 -3.78
C GLU A 72 -0.75 -7.59 -4.09
N VAL A 73 -0.18 -6.74 -3.23
CA VAL A 73 -0.16 -5.29 -3.44
C VAL A 73 0.77 -4.90 -4.60
N VAL A 74 1.92 -5.56 -4.72
CA VAL A 74 2.86 -5.33 -5.84
C VAL A 74 2.22 -5.77 -7.16
N GLU A 75 1.58 -6.93 -7.19
CA GLU A 75 0.87 -7.41 -8.38
C GLU A 75 -0.33 -6.53 -8.74
N ALA A 76 -1.05 -5.97 -7.76
CA ALA A 76 -2.13 -5.04 -8.03
C ALA A 76 -1.66 -3.73 -8.68
N ALA A 77 -0.40 -3.35 -8.47
CA ALA A 77 0.22 -2.18 -9.10
C ALA A 77 0.73 -2.46 -10.53
N ASN A 78 0.80 -3.73 -10.94
CA ASN A 78 1.25 -4.12 -12.27
C ASN A 78 0.21 -3.71 -13.33
N PRO A 79 0.56 -2.84 -14.30
CA PRO A 79 -0.39 -2.35 -15.29
C PRO A 79 -0.93 -3.45 -16.22
N TYR A 80 -0.18 -4.55 -16.41
CA TYR A 80 -0.66 -5.69 -17.20
C TYR A 80 -1.84 -6.41 -16.53
N ASN A 81 -2.00 -6.28 -15.21
CA ASN A 81 -3.13 -6.83 -14.48
C ASN A 81 -4.40 -5.94 -14.59
N SER A 82 -4.28 -4.71 -15.12
CA SER A 82 -5.40 -3.79 -15.33
C SER A 82 -5.97 -3.88 -16.75
N GLU A 83 -7.29 -4.13 -16.86
CA GLU A 83 -7.99 -4.25 -18.15
C GLU A 83 -7.88 -2.98 -19.01
N VAL A 84 -8.12 -1.82 -18.41
CA VAL A 84 -8.02 -0.52 -19.10
C VAL A 84 -6.59 -0.25 -19.56
N ALA A 85 -5.60 -0.59 -18.73
CA ALA A 85 -4.21 -0.38 -19.07
C ALA A 85 -3.76 -1.34 -20.19
N ARG A 86 -4.20 -2.60 -20.19
CA ARG A 86 -3.90 -3.57 -21.26
C ARG A 86 -4.31 -3.06 -22.63
N VAL A 87 -5.55 -2.55 -22.77
CA VAL A 87 -6.02 -1.95 -24.05
C VAL A 87 -5.08 -0.82 -24.49
N ARG A 88 -4.66 0.04 -23.55
CA ARG A 88 -3.75 1.14 -23.85
C ARG A 88 -2.35 0.68 -24.21
N ILE A 89 -1.86 -0.37 -23.55
CA ILE A 89 -0.57 -1.00 -23.84
C ILE A 89 -0.57 -1.59 -25.25
N ASP A 90 -1.62 -2.31 -25.62
CA ASP A 90 -1.77 -2.89 -26.95
C ASP A 90 -1.76 -1.81 -28.03
N GLU A 91 -2.41 -0.67 -27.79
CA GLU A 91 -2.33 0.50 -28.69
C GLU A 91 -0.91 1.05 -28.82
N ILE A 92 -0.19 1.22 -27.70
CA ILE A 92 1.19 1.73 -27.68
C ILE A 92 2.08 0.81 -28.52
N LEU A 93 2.01 -0.50 -28.28
CA LEU A 93 2.82 -1.50 -28.99
C LEU A 93 2.46 -1.57 -30.47
N ARG A 94 1.16 -1.51 -30.83
CA ARG A 94 0.70 -1.50 -32.22
C ARG A 94 1.22 -0.29 -33.01
N THR A 95 1.39 0.85 -32.34
CA THR A 95 1.91 2.08 -32.97
C THR A 95 3.44 2.15 -33.01
N GLY A 96 4.13 1.09 -32.58
CA GLY A 96 5.60 1.01 -32.56
C GLY A 96 6.25 1.69 -31.35
N GLY A 97 5.48 2.03 -30.31
CA GLY A 97 6.01 2.55 -29.06
C GLY A 97 6.60 1.45 -28.16
N THR A 98 7.43 1.86 -27.18
CA THR A 98 8.05 0.99 -26.18
C THR A 98 7.67 1.41 -24.75
N LEU A 99 7.60 0.46 -23.82
CA LEU A 99 7.27 0.65 -22.39
C LEU A 99 8.48 0.48 -21.48
#